data_AF-A0A929BSK5-F1
#
_entry.id   AF-A0A929BSK5-F1
#
_cell.length_a   1.000
_cell.length_b   1.000
_cell.length_c   1.000
_cell.angle_alpha   90.00
_cell.angle_beta   90.00
_cell.angle_gamma   90.00
#
_symmetry.space_group_name_H-M   'P 1'
#
loop_
_entity.id
_entity.type
_entity.pdbx_description
1 polymer ?
#
loop_
_entity_poly.entity_id
_entity_poly.type
_entity_poly.pdbx_seq_one_letter_code
_entity_poly.pdbx_strand_id
1 'polypeptide(L)' 'VAELQEERAAIRSNAWAMEAEKIHAVMYGEAKTAVEAGKDAGVGQVYVCSVCGWTGEGEPPDECPLCKVKKEKFVTF' A
#
# COMPACT_ATOMS: atom_id res chain seq x y z
N VAL A 1 -18.26 -12.41 6.25
CA VAL A 1 -17.92 -13.50 7.19
C VAL A 1 -17.29 -12.97 8.47
N ALA A 2 -16.13 -12.30 8.42
CA ALA A 2 -15.47 -11.77 9.61
C ALA A 2 -16.35 -10.82 10.47
N GLU A 3 -17.08 -9.91 9.84
CA GLU A 3 -18.03 -9.03 10.55
C GLU A 3 -19.16 -9.80 11.23
N LEU A 4 -19.73 -10.79 10.53
CA LEU A 4 -20.81 -11.65 11.05
C LEU A 4 -20.35 -12.51 12.24
N GLN A 5 -19.06 -12.82 12.31
CA GLN A 5 -18.43 -13.60 13.38
C GLN A 5 -17.78 -12.72 14.45
N GLU A 6 -17.89 -11.39 14.34
CA GLU A 6 -17.27 -10.42 15.25
C GLU A 6 -15.74 -10.58 15.41
N GLU A 7 -15.08 -11.14 14.39
CA GLU A 7 -13.65 -11.42 14.38
C GLU A 7 -12.84 -10.13 14.13
N ARG A 8 -12.68 -9.33 15.18
CA ARG A 8 -12.08 -7.98 15.13
C ARG A 8 -10.72 -7.93 14.46
N ALA A 9 -9.88 -8.94 14.67
CA ALA A 9 -8.55 -9.00 14.05
C ALA A 9 -8.66 -9.15 12.53
N ALA A 10 -9.55 -10.04 12.05
CA ALA A 10 -9.78 -10.28 10.64
C ALA A 10 -10.47 -9.08 9.96
N ILE A 11 -11.43 -8.44 10.63
CA ILE A 11 -12.07 -7.22 10.13
C ILE A 11 -11.01 -6.15 9.86
N ARG A 12 -10.10 -5.93 10.82
CA ARG A 12 -9.02 -4.94 10.69
C ARG A 12 -8.03 -5.29 9.58
N SER A 13 -7.56 -6.54 9.52
CA SER A 13 -6.61 -6.95 8.47
C SER A 13 -7.22 -6.83 7.08
N ASN A 14 -8.50 -7.19 6.93
CA ASN A 14 -9.20 -7.06 5.66
C ASN A 14 -9.34 -5.59 5.25
N ALA A 15 -9.72 -4.71 6.18
CA ALA A 15 -9.80 -3.28 5.91
C ALA A 15 -8.43 -2.72 5.49
N TRP A 16 -7.36 -3.10 6.18
CA TRP A 16 -6.01 -2.65 5.84
C TRP A 16 -5.55 -3.13 4.46
N ALA A 17 -5.74 -4.42 4.16
CA ALA A 17 -5.43 -4.98 2.86
C ALA A 17 -6.23 -4.26 1.76
N MET A 18 -7.54 -4.08 1.94
CA MET A 18 -8.38 -3.40 0.95
C MET A 18 -7.92 -1.97 0.64
N GLU A 19 -7.50 -1.19 1.63
CA GLU A 19 -6.97 0.16 1.38
C GLU A 19 -5.60 0.12 0.68
N ALA A 20 -4.73 -0.84 1.00
CA ALA A 20 -3.47 -1.03 0.29
C ALA A 20 -3.69 -1.45 -1.18
N GLU A 21 -4.60 -2.39 -1.44
CA GLU A 21 -4.87 -2.88 -2.79
C GLU A 21 -5.46 -1.81 -3.72
N LYS A 22 -6.18 -0.81 -3.18
CA LYS A 22 -6.63 0.34 -3.99
C LYS A 22 -5.45 1.13 -4.54
N ILE A 23 -4.40 1.33 -3.74
CA ILE A 23 -3.18 2.02 -4.19
C ILE A 23 -2.43 1.14 -5.19
N HIS A 24 -2.31 -0.16 -4.92
CA HIS A 24 -1.67 -1.08 -5.85
C HIS A 24 -2.35 -1.06 -7.22
N ALA A 25 -3.69 -1.02 -7.26
CA ALA A 25 -4.43 -0.93 -8.51
C ALA A 25 -4.12 0.36 -9.30
N VAL A 26 -3.95 1.50 -8.62
CA VAL A 26 -3.55 2.77 -9.25
C VAL A 26 -2.13 2.66 -9.81
N MET A 27 -1.16 2.25 -8.98
CA MET A 27 0.25 2.13 -9.37
C MET A 27 0.44 1.16 -10.54
N TYR A 28 -0.22 0.00 -10.52
CA TYR A 28 -0.16 -0.94 -11.64
C TYR A 28 -0.86 -0.40 -12.89
N GLY A 29 -1.91 0.40 -12.76
CA GLY A 29 -2.56 1.06 -13.89
C GLY A 29 -1.63 2.06 -14.59
N GLU A 30 -0.89 2.85 -13.81
CA GLU A 30 0.12 3.79 -14.31
C GLU A 30 1.30 3.05 -14.96
N ALA A 31 1.84 2.02 -14.29
CA ALA A 31 2.90 1.19 -14.83
C ALA A 31 2.49 0.51 -16.14
N LYS A 32 1.28 -0.04 -16.20
CA LYS A 32 0.73 -0.64 -17.42
C LYS A 32 0.66 0.37 -18.57
N THR A 33 0.18 1.58 -18.31
CA THR A 33 0.06 2.65 -19.30
C THR A 33 1.44 3.02 -19.88
N ALA A 34 2.46 3.09 -19.03
CA ALA A 34 3.84 3.34 -19.48
C ALA A 34 4.38 2.22 -20.38
N VAL A 35 4.18 0.96 -19.98
CA VAL A 35 4.62 -0.21 -20.74
C VAL A 35 3.90 -0.31 -22.09
N GLU A 36 2.58 -0.05 -22.13
CA GLU A 36 1.81 -0.01 -23.38
C GLU A 36 2.31 1.09 -24.33
N ALA A 37 2.86 2.18 -23.80
CA ALA A 37 3.51 3.24 -24.57
C ALA A 37 4.97 2.91 -24.97
N GLY A 38 5.45 1.68 -24.71
CA GLY A 38 6.81 1.25 -25.01
C GLY A 38 7.88 1.88 -24.11
N LYS A 39 7.49 2.33 -22.91
CA LYS A 39 8.38 2.94 -21.91
C LYS A 39 8.46 2.06 -20.67
N ASP A 40 9.52 2.21 -19.91
CA ASP A 40 9.56 1.69 -18.54
C ASP A 40 8.63 2.52 -17.63
N ALA A 41 8.13 1.92 -16.56
CA ALA A 41 7.18 2.54 -15.64
C ALA A 41 7.77 3.73 -14.86
N GLY A 42 9.10 3.86 -14.81
CA GLY A 42 9.78 5.00 -14.19
C GLY A 42 9.53 5.09 -12.68
N VAL A 43 9.19 3.97 -12.04
CA VAL A 43 8.92 3.88 -10.60
C VAL A 43 10.20 4.22 -9.84
N GLY A 44 10.10 5.18 -8.92
CA GLY A 44 11.22 5.61 -8.08
C GLY A 44 11.47 4.66 -6.90
N GLN A 45 12.04 5.19 -5.82
CA GLN A 45 12.10 4.49 -4.54
C GLN A 45 10.67 4.19 -4.06
N VAL A 46 10.37 2.95 -3.74
CA VAL A 46 9.06 2.55 -3.22
C VAL A 46 9.18 2.33 -1.72
N TYR A 47 8.18 2.75 -0.94
CA TYR A 47 8.09 2.39 0.47
C TYR A 47 6.82 1.58 0.74
N VAL A 48 6.92 0.67 1.71
CA VAL A 48 5.80 -0.18 2.16
C VAL A 48 5.75 -0.20 3.68
N CYS A 49 4.58 0.08 4.24
CA CYS A 49 4.34 -0.07 5.68
C CYS A 49 4.33 -1.55 6.06
N SER A 50 5.28 -1.98 6.89
CA SER A 50 5.42 -3.38 7.35
C SER A 50 4.27 -3.92 8.21
N VAL A 51 3.31 -3.05 8.60
CA VAL A 51 2.19 -3.41 9.48
C VAL A 51 0.88 -3.56 8.72
N CYS A 52 0.58 -2.65 7.79
CA CYS A 52 -0.72 -2.61 7.09
C CYS A 52 -0.60 -2.64 5.57
N GLY A 53 0.60 -2.67 5.00
CA GLY A 53 0.81 -2.73 3.55
C GLY A 53 0.59 -1.42 2.79
N TRP A 54 0.43 -0.28 3.48
CA TRP A 54 0.33 1.02 2.79
C TRP A 54 1.59 1.29 1.97
N THR A 55 1.41 1.50 0.67
CA THR A 55 2.49 1.62 -0.32
C THR A 55 2.51 3.02 -0.93
N GLY A 56 3.69 3.52 -1.27
CA GLY A 56 3.84 4.77 -2.01
C GLY A 56 5.25 4.94 -2.57
N GLU A 57 5.46 6.02 -3.31
CA GLU A 57 6.74 6.34 -3.95
C GLU A 57 7.43 7.55 -3.31
N GLY A 58 8.76 7.56 -3.34
CA GLY A 58 9.62 8.60 -2.79
C GLY A 58 9.95 8.39 -1.32
N GLU A 59 9.85 9.48 -0.54
CA GLU A 59 10.13 9.47 0.90
C GLU A 59 8.89 9.03 1.70
N PRO A 60 9.02 8.08 2.63
CA PRO A 60 7.90 7.69 3.48
C PRO A 60 7.49 8.83 4.42
N PRO A 61 6.19 8.96 4.74
CA PRO A 61 5.69 9.94 5.70
C PRO A 61 6.16 9.61 7.12
N ASP A 62 6.09 10.60 8.02
CA ASP A 62 6.44 10.42 9.44
C ASP A 62 5.55 9.39 10.15
N GLU A 63 4.30 9.30 9.72
CA GLU A 63 3.32 8.31 10.19
C GLU A 63 2.54 7.71 9.04
N CYS A 64 2.25 6.41 9.13
CA CYS A 64 1.41 5.72 8.18
C CYS A 64 -0.01 6.30 8.21
N PRO A 65 -0.57 6.78 7.08
CA PRO A 65 -1.88 7.43 7.07
C PRO A 65 -3.01 6.47 7.48
N LEU A 66 -2.80 5.16 7.30
CA LEU A 66 -3.77 4.11 7.56
C LEU A 66 -3.71 3.58 9.00
N CYS A 67 -2.56 3.07 9.46
CA CYS A 67 -2.43 2.44 10.77
C CYS A 67 -1.67 3.27 11.83
N LYS A 68 -1.20 4.47 11.47
CA LYS A 68 -0.55 5.44 12.37
C LYS A 68 0.77 4.99 13.02
N VAL A 69 1.41 3.96 12.48
CA VAL A 69 2.77 3.60 12.90
C VAL A 69 3.78 4.61 12.36
N LYS A 70 4.88 4.79 13.10
CA LYS A 70 5.94 5.74 12.75
C LYS A 70 6.78 5.30 11.54
N LYS A 71 7.52 6.26 10.97
CA LYS A 71 8.37 6.11 9.78
C LYS A 71 9.32 4.91 9.83
N GLU A 72 9.81 4.52 11.01
CA GLU A 72 10.74 3.38 11.17
C GLU A 72 10.09 2.02 10.86
N LYS A 73 8.77 1.97 10.68
CA LYS A 73 8.04 0.77 10.25
C LYS A 73 7.83 0.68 8.74
N PHE A 74 8.37 1.62 7.96
CA PHE A 74 8.42 1.49 6.51
C PHE A 74 9.67 0.76 6.05
N VAL A 75 9.51 -0.07 5.02
CA VAL A 75 10.60 -0.69 4.27
C VAL A 75 10.67 0.00 2.92
N THR A 76 11.87 0.42 2.51
CA THR A 76 12.11 1.07 1.21
C THR A 76 12.77 0.11 0.22
N PHE A 77 12.46 0.25 -1.06
CA PHE A 77 12.93 -0.56 -2.18
C PHE A 77 13.43 0.34 -3.32
#